data_AF-A0A1L3MR03-F1
#
_entry.id   AF-A0A1L3MR03-F1
#
_cell.length_a   1.000
_cell.length_b   1.000
_cell.length_c   1.000
_cell.angle_alpha   90.00
_cell.angle_beta   90.00
_cell.angle_gamma   90.00
#
_symmetry.space_group_name_H-M   'P 1'
#
loop_
_entity.id
_entity.type
_entity.pdbx_description
1 polymer ?
#
loop_
_entity_poly.entity_id
_entity_poly.type
_entity_poly.pdbx_seq_one_letter_code
_entity_poly.pdbx_strand_id
1 'polypeptide(L)'
;MQLKDYIGKQNFHMINFAMSLIKEVDSKVQNRSLYYKNQIIHYIDQQVNQFVRHFHEKESLQAIYKAEIYLIINPKLTKLFNDYKLFTCI
;
A
#
# COMPACT_ATOMS: atom_id res chain seq x y z
N MET A 1 -8.36 23.79 12.37
CA MET A 1 -7.86 23.33 11.06
C MET A 1 -7.77 21.81 11.12
N GLN A 2 -8.51 21.07 10.28
CA GLN A 2 -8.43 19.61 10.30
C GLN A 2 -7.20 19.16 9.50
N LEU A 3 -6.61 18.02 9.86
CA LEU A 3 -5.41 17.50 9.19
C LEU A 3 -5.59 17.35 7.67
N LYS A 4 -6.81 16.99 7.24
CA LYS A 4 -7.20 16.89 5.82
C LYS A 4 -7.16 18.22 5.07
N ASP A 5 -7.42 19.34 5.77
CA ASP A 5 -7.44 20.68 5.18
C ASP A 5 -6.01 21.24 5.06
N TYR A 6 -5.11 20.78 5.92
CA TYR A 6 -3.68 21.13 5.88
C TYR A 6 -2.90 20.34 4.82
N ILE A 7 -3.14 19.03 4.75
CA ILE A 7 -2.39 18.11 3.85
C ILE A 7 -3.00 18.08 2.43
N GLY A 8 -4.26 18.50 2.30
CA GLY A 8 -5.05 18.33 1.08
C GLY A 8 -5.81 17.00 1.10
N LYS A 9 -7.05 17.03 0.60
CA LYS A 9 -8.00 15.90 0.67
C LYS A 9 -7.47 14.64 0.01
N GLN A 10 -6.87 14.74 -1.19
CA GLN A 10 -6.33 13.59 -1.93
C GLN A 10 -5.16 12.94 -1.20
N ASN A 11 -4.17 13.73 -0.78
CA ASN A 11 -3.01 13.26 -0.02
C ASN A 11 -3.43 12.57 1.28
N PHE A 12 -4.42 13.12 1.98
CA PHE A 12 -4.99 12.49 3.17
C PHE A 12 -5.64 11.13 2.85
N HIS A 13 -6.38 11.02 1.74
CA HIS A 13 -6.93 9.74 1.30
C HIS A 13 -5.85 8.72 0.93
N MET A 14 -4.79 9.12 0.24
CA MET A 14 -3.66 8.25 -0.11
C MET A 14 -2.95 7.71 1.14
N ILE A 15 -2.68 8.58 2.12
CA ILE A 15 -2.08 8.16 3.40
C ILE A 15 -2.99 7.16 4.13
N ASN A 16 -4.28 7.46 4.23
CA ASN A 16 -5.22 6.56 4.91
C ASN A 16 -5.35 5.22 4.20
N PHE A 17 -5.37 5.23 2.87
CA PHE A 17 -5.39 4.02 2.05
C PHE A 17 -4.12 3.18 2.30
N ALA A 18 -2.93 3.79 2.19
CA ALA A 18 -1.66 3.11 2.43
C ALA A 18 -1.60 2.47 3.83
N MET A 19 -2.01 3.21 4.85
CA MET A 19 -2.06 2.72 6.23
C MET A 19 -3.04 1.55 6.40
N SER A 20 -4.20 1.62 5.75
CA SER A 20 -5.22 0.58 5.83
C SER A 20 -4.79 -0.69 5.10
N LEU A 21 -4.18 -0.54 3.92
CA LEU A 21 -3.67 -1.64 3.12
C LEU A 21 -2.58 -2.43 3.87
N ILE A 22 -1.68 -1.74 4.57
CA ILE A 22 -0.63 -2.40 5.37
C ILE A 22 -1.24 -3.21 6.52
N LYS A 23 -2.23 -2.64 7.23
CA LYS A 23 -2.93 -3.36 8.30
C LYS A 23 -3.65 -4.60 7.78
N GLU A 24 -4.25 -4.50 6.61
CA GLU A 24 -4.91 -5.62 5.96
C GLU A 24 -3.90 -6.72 5.60
N VAL A 25 -2.76 -6.35 5.00
CA VAL A 25 -1.68 -7.29 4.67
C VAL A 25 -1.13 -7.96 5.93
N ASP A 26 -0.88 -7.20 6.99
CA ASP A 26 -0.43 -7.73 8.28
C ASP A 26 -1.43 -8.75 8.85
N SER A 27 -2.72 -8.41 8.86
CA SER A 27 -3.78 -9.33 9.28
C SER A 27 -3.84 -10.59 8.40
N LYS A 28 -3.67 -10.45 7.08
CA LYS A 28 -3.64 -11.59 6.15
C LYS A 28 -2.43 -12.49 6.36
N VAL A 29 -1.26 -11.93 6.70
CA VAL A 29 -0.07 -12.69 7.04
C VAL A 29 -0.21 -13.41 8.38
N GLN A 30 -0.73 -12.73 9.41
CA GLN A 30 -1.02 -13.34 10.73
C GLN A 30 -2.01 -14.50 10.62
N ASN A 31 -3.07 -14.32 9.82
CA ASN A 31 -4.07 -15.36 9.56
C ASN A 31 -3.58 -16.46 8.61
N ARG A 32 -2.30 -16.44 8.21
CA ARG A 32 -1.71 -17.42 7.29
C ARG A 32 -2.49 -17.52 5.97
N SER A 33 -2.97 -16.40 5.45
CA SER A 33 -3.58 -16.35 4.10
C SER A 33 -2.57 -15.90 3.04
N LEU A 34 -1.47 -15.26 3.45
CA LEU A 34 -0.36 -14.86 2.61
C LEU A 34 0.94 -15.41 3.19
N TYR A 35 1.62 -16.25 2.40
CA TYR A 35 2.83 -16.96 2.84
C TYR A 35 4.09 -16.52 2.08
N TYR A 36 3.92 -16.04 0.85
CA TYR A 36 5.02 -15.69 -0.03
C TYR A 36 5.16 -14.18 -0.19
N LYS A 37 6.40 -13.68 -0.17
CA LYS A 37 6.68 -12.25 -0.40
C LYS A 37 6.13 -11.78 -1.75
N ASN A 38 6.27 -12.59 -2.81
CA ASN A 38 5.77 -12.23 -4.15
C ASN A 38 4.25 -12.11 -4.19
N GLN A 39 3.52 -12.95 -3.43
CA GLN A 39 2.06 -12.83 -3.32
C GLN A 39 1.65 -11.51 -2.66
N ILE A 40 2.36 -11.12 -1.60
CA ILE A 40 2.09 -9.86 -0.90
C ILE A 40 2.39 -8.67 -1.81
N ILE A 41 3.52 -8.67 -2.52
CA ILE A 41 3.88 -7.62 -3.46
C ILE A 41 2.83 -7.51 -4.58
N HIS A 42 2.43 -8.64 -5.16
CA HIS A 42 1.43 -8.65 -6.22
C HIS A 42 0.06 -8.17 -5.73
N TYR A 43 -0.35 -8.60 -4.53
CA TYR A 43 -1.59 -8.14 -3.91
C TYR A 43 -1.60 -6.63 -3.72
N ILE A 44 -0.51 -6.09 -3.17
CA ILE A 44 -0.38 -4.64 -2.93
C ILE A 44 -0.42 -3.87 -4.24
N ASP A 45 0.30 -4.33 -5.27
CA ASP A 45 0.27 -3.69 -6.58
C ASP A 45 -1.14 -3.68 -7.18
N GLN A 46 -1.88 -4.78 -7.10
CA GLN A 46 -3.27 -4.81 -7.55
C GLN A 46 -4.15 -3.79 -6.80
N GLN A 47 -4.04 -3.73 -5.46
CA GLN A 47 -4.84 -2.81 -4.65
C GLN A 47 -4.48 -1.35 -4.92
N VAL A 48 -3.19 -1.02 -5.02
CA VAL A 48 -2.71 0.33 -5.33
C VAL A 48 -3.18 0.76 -6.72
N ASN A 49 -3.05 -0.13 -7.72
CA ASN A 49 -3.51 0.12 -9.08
C ASN A 49 -5.02 0.36 -9.12
N GLN A 50 -5.80 -0.47 -8.42
CA GLN A 50 -7.23 -0.30 -8.31
C GLN A 50 -7.59 1.04 -7.67
N PHE A 51 -6.98 1.38 -6.54
CA PHE A 51 -7.24 2.64 -5.83
C PHE A 51 -6.94 3.86 -6.70
N VAL A 52 -5.77 3.90 -7.33
CA VAL A 52 -5.36 5.04 -8.14
C VAL A 52 -6.25 5.24 -9.38
N ARG A 53 -6.75 4.15 -9.98
CA ARG A 53 -7.71 4.22 -11.10
C ARG A 53 -9.02 4.91 -10.73
N HIS A 54 -9.43 4.91 -9.46
CA HIS A 54 -10.68 5.57 -9.02
C HIS A 54 -10.61 7.09 -9.10
N PHE A 55 -9.42 7.70 -9.16
CA PHE A 55 -9.29 9.16 -9.27
C PHE A 55 -9.62 9.70 -10.67
N HIS A 56 -9.73 8.84 -11.70
CA HIS A 56 -10.03 9.25 -13.09
C HIS A 56 -9.06 10.32 -13.65
N GLU A 57 -7.84 10.36 -13.15
CA GLU A 57 -6.83 11.34 -13.56
C GLU A 57 -5.97 10.84 -14.72
N LYS A 58 -5.18 11.76 -15.31
CA LYS A 58 -4.18 11.43 -16.33
C LYS A 58 -3.20 10.37 -15.81
N GLU A 59 -2.73 9.51 -16.70
CA GLU A 59 -1.79 8.43 -16.36
C GLU A 59 -0.52 8.94 -15.67
N SER A 60 -0.04 10.13 -16.01
CA SER A 60 1.11 10.75 -15.35
C SER A 60 0.87 11.07 -13.88
N LEU A 61 -0.31 11.59 -13.53
CA LEU A 61 -0.68 11.85 -12.14
C LEU A 61 -0.91 10.55 -11.38
N GLN A 62 -1.53 9.56 -12.03
CA GLN A 62 -1.66 8.22 -11.46
C GLN A 62 -0.29 7.61 -11.13
N ALA A 63 0.71 7.78 -11.98
CA ALA A 63 2.07 7.31 -11.72
C ALA A 63 2.69 7.98 -10.49
N ILE A 64 2.49 9.29 -10.34
CA ILE A 64 2.94 10.06 -9.16
C ILE A 64 2.26 9.52 -7.90
N TYR A 65 0.94 9.34 -7.91
CA TYR A 65 0.21 8.82 -6.75
C TYR A 65 0.62 7.42 -6.36
N LYS A 66 0.87 6.54 -7.32
CA LYS A 66 1.44 5.21 -7.03
C LYS A 66 2.78 5.36 -6.33
N ALA A 67 3.68 6.19 -6.85
CA ALA A 67 5.00 6.40 -6.25
C ALA A 67 4.89 6.92 -4.81
N GLU A 68 4.02 7.90 -4.56
CA GLU A 68 3.77 8.43 -3.21
C GLU A 68 3.23 7.38 -2.24
N ILE A 69 2.28 6.56 -2.69
CA ILE A 69 1.74 5.45 -1.88
C ILE A 69 2.84 4.44 -1.56
N TYR A 70 3.69 4.07 -2.54
CA TYR A 70 4.80 3.14 -2.31
C TYR A 70 5.86 3.70 -1.38
N LEU A 71 6.14 5.01 -1.40
CA LEU A 71 7.04 5.64 -0.44
C LEU A 71 6.57 5.46 1.00
N ILE A 72 5.25 5.43 1.23
CA ILE A 72 4.66 5.20 2.57
C ILE A 72 4.66 3.70 2.92
N ILE A 73 4.35 2.84 1.95
CA ILE A 73 4.15 1.41 2.19
C ILE A 73 5.47 0.65 2.34
N ASN A 74 6.46 0.92 1.48
CA ASN A 74 7.71 0.18 1.40
C ASN A 74 8.46 0.03 2.73
N PRO A 75 8.73 1.08 3.52
CA PRO A 75 9.45 0.92 4.79
C PRO A 75 8.70 0.01 5.78
N LYS A 76 7.37 0.04 5.75
CA LYS A 76 6.53 -0.78 6.63
C LYS A 76 6.44 -2.22 6.15
N LEU A 77 6.39 -2.44 4.85
CA LEU A 77 6.49 -3.79 4.27
C LEU A 77 7.84 -4.43 4.57
N THR A 78 8.94 -3.69 4.43
CA THR A 78 10.26 -4.21 4.77
C THR A 78 10.32 -4.66 6.22
N LYS A 79 9.75 -3.86 7.14
CA LYS A 79 9.64 -4.26 8.54
C LYS A 79 8.80 -5.53 8.71
N LEU A 80 7.61 -5.58 8.10
CA LEU A 80 6.74 -6.76 8.11
C LEU A 80 7.45 -8.01 7.59
N PHE A 81 8.19 -7.90 6.48
CA PHE A 81 8.92 -9.02 5.88
C PHE A 81 10.11 -9.49 6.70
N ASN A 82 10.63 -8.66 7.62
CA ASN A 82 11.65 -9.04 8.58
C ASN A 82 11.02 -9.68 9.83
N ASP A 83 9.87 -9.17 10.27
CA ASP A 83 9.16 -9.66 11.45
C ASP A 83 8.54 -11.05 11.18
N TYR A 84 8.04 -11.30 9.97
CA TYR A 84 7.48 -12.60 9.58
C TYR A 84 8.44 -13.41 8.71
N LYS A 85 8.62 -14.70 9.03
CA LYS A 85 9.37 -15.67 8.21
C LYS A 85 8.57 -16.06 6.95
N LEU A 86 8.46 -15.13 6.01
CA LEU A 86 7.78 -15.34 4.74
C LEU A 86 8.66 -16.11 3.76
N PHE A 87 8.04 -16.96 2.94
CA PHE A 87 8.73 -17.67 1.88
C PHE A 87 9.07 -16.71 0.73
N THR A 88 10.24 -16.90 0.15
CA THR A 88 10.68 -16.24 -1.09
C THR A 88 10.73 -17.28 -2.19
N CYS A 89 10.01 -17.05 -3.29
CA CYS A 89 10.25 -17.81 -4.52
C CYS A 89 11.60 -17.37 -5.10
N ILE A 90 12.40 -18.35 -5.53
CA ILE A 90 13.63 -18.18 -6.30
C ILE A 90 13.26 -17.76 -7.72
#